data_AF-A0A6J0C8F6-F1
#
_entry.id   AF-A0A6J0C8F6-F1
#
_cell.length_a   1.000
_cell.length_b   1.000
_cell.length_c   1.000
_cell.angle_alpha   90.00
_cell.angle_beta   90.00
_cell.angle_gamma   90.00
#
_symmetry.space_group_name_H-M   'P 1'
#
loop_
_entity.id
_entity.type
_entity.pdbx_description
1 polymer ?
#
loop_
_entity_poly.entity_id
_entity_poly.type
_entity_poly.pdbx_seq_one_letter_code
_entity_poly.pdbx_strand_id
1 'polypeptide(L)'
;MTPTHGFNDVASSTSKMGGRSIVYSQPEVTYVAEYIKNKLYFATLAAGRREARSTSDIHFFSTDNELVYNNFYNDFGPLNLACLYKYCCTVNEKLTSPANWKKQIVHYTSQNQQKRANAAFLIACYAILYLKNSPKEAYKPLIAANGHPLRPFQDASMGVSIYNIKLLDCLNAIHKAAAFGFFNFDDFDLAEYEKYEQMRNGDLNWMVPQKFLAFVGPSTELGSVYHPPERYLEYFQKNNVIAVVRLNKKSYEASRFTRAGITHYDMFMPDGSVPPKRVLDYFLRLAETTVGPIAVHCKAGLGRTGSLIAAYLVKHYRMSAKEAIAWMRICRPGSVIGHQQAWLEDMESMLWREGQQYRLKYHGDGDMILHHKRGIYSMAKKVEKQLDRAHGTNRFDATHFNKLLVENNSGNTTDLELPVIAEQRRHNVALTRTSKPGLASILDEVN
;
A
#
# COMPACT_ATOMS: atom_id res chain seq x y z
N MET A 1 36.05 56.20 52.87
CA MET A 1 36.86 55.08 52.37
C MET A 1 36.51 54.87 50.90
N THR A 2 37.31 55.42 49.99
CA THR A 2 37.54 54.87 48.65
C THR A 2 38.26 53.50 48.79
N PRO A 3 38.23 52.56 47.82
CA PRO A 3 38.49 52.84 46.39
C PRO A 3 37.69 51.92 45.38
N THR A 4 37.27 52.43 44.21
CA THR A 4 37.89 52.43 42.86
C THR A 4 37.66 51.20 41.97
N HIS A 5 37.42 51.54 40.68
CA HIS A 5 37.56 50.76 39.43
C HIS A 5 36.43 49.79 39.06
N GLY A 6 35.88 49.79 37.83
CA GLY A 6 36.21 50.55 36.63
C GLY A 6 35.84 49.78 35.36
N PHE A 7 35.10 50.46 34.49
CA PHE A 7 35.11 50.39 33.02
C PHE A 7 34.49 49.21 32.22
N ASN A 8 33.52 49.66 31.40
CA ASN A 8 33.29 49.42 29.97
C ASN A 8 32.51 48.20 29.47
N ASP A 9 31.32 48.53 28.94
CA ASP A 9 30.86 48.30 27.56
C ASP A 9 31.39 47.06 26.83
N VAL A 10 30.46 46.24 26.33
CA VAL A 10 30.21 46.02 24.89
C VAL A 10 29.24 44.85 24.70
N ALA A 11 28.45 44.96 23.62
CA ALA A 11 27.69 43.92 22.94
C ALA A 11 26.28 43.64 23.47
N SER A 12 25.38 44.51 23.00
CA SER A 12 24.19 44.10 22.23
C SER A 12 23.80 42.63 22.37
N SER A 13 22.70 42.44 23.09
CA SER A 13 21.82 41.30 22.91
C SER A 13 21.39 41.26 21.44
N THR A 14 22.15 40.55 20.61
CA THR A 14 21.70 40.15 19.30
C THR A 14 20.51 39.23 19.52
N SER A 15 19.35 39.76 19.15
CA SER A 15 18.17 38.98 18.85
C SER A 15 18.58 37.71 18.10
N LYS A 16 18.18 36.55 18.61
CA LYS A 16 18.13 35.32 17.80
C LYS A 16 17.10 35.55 16.69
N MET A 17 17.47 36.29 15.65
CA MET A 17 16.83 36.16 14.35
C MET A 17 16.90 34.69 13.98
N GLY A 18 15.75 34.10 13.67
CA GLY A 18 15.63 32.70 13.27
C GLY A 18 16.60 32.39 12.13
N GLY A 19 17.75 31.83 12.47
CA GLY A 19 18.80 31.49 11.52
C GLY A 19 18.25 30.45 10.54
N ARG A 20 18.29 30.78 9.25
CA ARG A 20 17.95 29.87 8.17
C ARG A 20 18.78 28.60 8.31
N SER A 21 18.14 27.43 8.27
CA SER A 21 18.79 26.12 8.42
C SER A 21 20.03 26.00 7.51
N ILE A 22 21.13 25.44 8.05
CA ILE A 22 22.42 25.29 7.35
C ILE A 22 22.35 24.35 6.14
N VAL A 23 21.27 23.57 5.99
CA VAL A 23 21.00 22.79 4.77
C VAL A 23 20.86 23.71 3.56
N TYR A 24 20.22 24.88 3.73
CA TYR A 24 19.98 25.82 2.63
C TYR A 24 21.25 26.50 2.10
N SER A 25 22.35 26.47 2.87
CA SER A 25 23.65 27.00 2.48
C SER A 25 24.59 25.96 1.87
N GLN A 26 24.16 24.69 1.76
CA GLN A 26 25.02 23.64 1.19
C GLN A 26 25.12 23.81 -0.34
N PRO A 27 26.32 23.97 -0.92
CA PRO A 27 26.47 24.20 -2.38
C PRO A 27 26.10 22.96 -3.21
N GLU A 28 26.02 21.79 -2.57
CA GLU A 28 25.73 20.51 -3.18
C GLU A 28 24.23 20.21 -3.33
N VAL A 29 23.33 21.03 -2.75
CA VAL A 29 21.87 20.87 -2.88
C VAL A 29 21.26 21.99 -3.73
N THR A 30 20.39 21.63 -4.67
CA THR A 30 19.67 22.60 -5.52
C THR A 30 18.25 22.82 -5.06
N TYR A 31 17.71 21.88 -4.29
CA TYR A 31 16.34 21.90 -3.81
C TYR A 31 16.30 21.32 -2.40
N VAL A 32 15.55 21.96 -1.52
CA VAL A 32 15.38 21.55 -0.12
C VAL A 32 13.91 21.73 0.27
N ALA A 33 13.33 20.71 0.88
CA ALA A 33 12.02 20.73 1.51
C ALA A 33 12.14 20.35 2.97
N GLU A 34 11.61 21.18 3.87
CA GLU A 34 11.58 20.93 5.31
C GLU A 34 10.31 20.16 5.68
N TYR A 35 10.48 19.03 6.39
CA TYR A 35 9.39 18.20 6.88
C TYR A 35 9.25 18.26 8.41
N ILE A 36 10.37 18.33 9.13
CA ILE A 36 10.39 18.61 10.56
C ILE A 36 11.32 19.81 10.74
N LYS A 37 10.78 20.88 11.35
CA LYS A 37 11.49 22.13 11.56
C LYS A 37 12.86 21.89 12.19
N ASN A 38 13.91 22.38 11.54
CA ASN A 38 15.31 22.25 12.01
C ASN A 38 15.79 20.80 12.20
N LYS A 39 15.09 19.78 11.69
CA LYS A 39 15.43 18.38 12.00
C LYS A 39 15.39 17.42 10.81
N LEU A 40 14.36 17.44 9.97
CA LEU A 40 14.22 16.50 8.85
C LEU A 40 13.95 17.24 7.55
N TYR A 41 14.77 16.96 6.55
CA TYR A 41 14.73 17.60 5.25
C TYR A 41 14.78 16.56 4.14
N PHE A 42 14.13 16.89 3.02
CA PHE A 42 14.35 16.28 1.72
C PHE A 42 15.21 17.20 0.86
N ALA A 43 16.18 16.67 0.14
CA ALA A 43 17.02 17.47 -0.75
C ALA A 43 17.24 16.81 -2.11
N THR A 44 17.43 17.62 -3.15
CA THR A 44 17.94 17.16 -4.45
C THR A 44 19.34 17.71 -4.65
N LEU A 45 20.29 16.84 -5.00
CA LEU A 45 21.67 17.25 -5.24
C LEU A 45 21.85 18.03 -6.53
N ALA A 46 22.90 18.83 -6.62
CA ALA A 46 23.31 19.51 -7.85
C ALA A 46 23.68 18.53 -8.98
N ALA A 47 23.56 18.99 -10.22
CA ALA A 47 23.93 18.21 -11.40
C ALA A 47 25.39 17.72 -11.32
N GLY A 48 25.62 16.45 -11.68
CA GLY A 48 26.94 15.81 -11.59
C GLY A 48 27.33 15.31 -10.20
N ARG A 49 26.62 15.69 -9.13
CA ARG A 49 26.85 15.13 -7.78
C ARG A 49 26.07 13.82 -7.60
N ARG A 50 26.78 12.80 -7.10
CA ARG A 50 26.19 11.49 -6.79
C ARG A 50 25.96 11.27 -5.29
N GLU A 51 26.74 11.95 -4.46
CA GLU A 51 26.74 11.81 -3.01
C GLU A 51 26.90 13.18 -2.34
N ALA A 52 26.36 13.29 -1.13
CA ALA A 52 26.58 14.41 -0.22
C ALA A 52 27.31 13.91 1.03
N ARG A 53 28.26 14.69 1.54
CA ARG A 53 29.08 14.29 2.68
C ARG A 53 28.48 14.84 3.96
N SER A 54 28.27 13.96 4.94
CA SER A 54 27.83 14.37 6.27
C SER A 54 28.89 15.24 6.96
N THR A 55 28.43 16.17 7.80
CA THR A 55 29.26 17.09 8.58
C THR A 55 29.04 16.88 10.09
N SER A 56 29.62 17.77 10.91
CA SER A 56 29.32 17.86 12.34
C SER A 56 27.84 18.10 12.62
N ASP A 57 27.18 18.87 11.76
CA ASP A 57 25.83 19.40 12.01
C ASP A 57 24.76 18.80 11.08
N ILE A 58 25.16 18.15 9.98
CA ILE A 58 24.26 17.55 9.01
C ILE A 58 24.58 16.07 8.82
N HIS A 59 23.56 15.22 8.90
CA HIS A 59 23.61 13.82 8.51
C HIS A 59 22.88 13.64 7.18
N PHE A 60 23.63 13.42 6.11
CA PHE A 60 23.09 13.10 4.80
C PHE A 60 22.91 11.59 4.64
N PHE A 61 21.81 11.18 4.02
CA PHE A 61 21.59 9.81 3.58
C PHE A 61 20.73 9.77 2.33
N SER A 62 20.85 8.69 1.55
CA SER A 62 20.04 8.48 0.35
C SER A 62 19.60 7.03 0.26
N THR A 63 18.46 6.81 -0.38
CA THR A 63 17.92 5.47 -0.67
C THR A 63 18.00 5.13 -2.16
N ASP A 64 18.60 6.02 -2.98
CA ASP A 64 18.65 5.94 -4.44
C ASP A 64 19.26 4.63 -5.00
N ASN A 65 20.11 3.96 -4.21
CA ASN A 65 20.77 2.71 -4.57
C ASN A 65 20.45 1.56 -3.59
N GLU A 66 19.70 1.85 -2.53
CA GLU A 66 19.34 0.86 -1.49
C GLU A 66 17.91 0.33 -1.70
N LEU A 67 16.97 1.24 -2.00
CA LEU A 67 15.56 0.92 -2.23
C LEU A 67 15.27 1.09 -3.71
N VAL A 68 15.60 0.05 -4.48
CA VAL A 68 15.53 0.06 -5.95
C VAL A 68 14.21 -0.55 -6.42
N TYR A 69 13.53 0.15 -7.33
CA TYR A 69 12.36 -0.37 -8.01
C TYR A 69 12.80 -1.31 -9.14
N ASN A 70 12.29 -2.55 -9.12
CA ASN A 70 12.54 -3.54 -10.17
C ASN A 70 11.50 -3.38 -11.28
N ASN A 71 11.89 -2.71 -12.37
CA ASN A 71 11.00 -2.40 -13.48
C ASN A 71 10.70 -3.62 -14.37
N PHE A 72 9.48 -3.66 -14.92
CA PHE A 72 9.12 -4.62 -15.96
C PHE A 72 9.51 -4.09 -17.35
N TYR A 73 9.20 -2.82 -17.61
CA TYR A 73 9.57 -2.10 -18.83
C TYR A 73 10.03 -0.70 -18.47
N ASN A 74 9.23 0.33 -18.76
CA ASN A 74 9.58 1.71 -18.48
C ASN A 74 9.03 2.19 -17.12
N ASP A 75 8.18 1.39 -16.45
CA ASP A 75 7.71 1.69 -15.10
C ASP A 75 8.89 1.86 -14.15
N PHE A 76 8.81 2.84 -13.25
CA PHE A 76 9.92 3.16 -12.35
C PHE A 76 9.48 3.30 -10.90
N GLY A 77 8.18 3.16 -10.61
CA GLY A 77 7.60 3.37 -9.30
C GLY A 77 6.06 3.37 -9.32
N PRO A 78 5.40 3.69 -8.20
CA PRO A 78 6.02 4.00 -6.90
C PRO A 78 6.72 2.78 -6.29
N LEU A 79 7.66 3.01 -5.37
CA LEU A 79 8.24 1.95 -4.55
C LEU A 79 7.16 1.22 -3.72
N ASN A 80 7.40 -0.07 -3.46
CA ASN A 80 6.42 -0.94 -2.83
C ASN A 80 6.38 -0.79 -1.28
N LEU A 81 5.47 -1.51 -0.63
CA LEU A 81 5.32 -1.47 0.83
C LEU A 81 6.58 -1.88 1.61
N ALA A 82 7.34 -2.87 1.14
CA ALA A 82 8.58 -3.26 1.79
C ALA A 82 9.63 -2.13 1.77
N CYS A 83 9.77 -1.46 0.63
CA CYS A 83 10.63 -0.29 0.52
C CYS A 83 10.15 0.85 1.44
N LEU A 84 8.84 1.10 1.49
CA LEU A 84 8.29 2.14 2.37
C LEU A 84 8.49 1.80 3.86
N TYR A 85 8.27 0.55 4.26
CA TYR A 85 8.53 0.07 5.62
C TYR A 85 10.00 0.28 6.00
N LYS A 86 10.95 -0.20 5.17
CA LYS A 86 12.39 -0.03 5.39
C LYS A 86 12.78 1.44 5.49
N TYR A 87 12.23 2.29 4.62
CA TYR A 87 12.46 3.73 4.68
C TYR A 87 12.01 4.32 6.02
N CYS A 88 10.81 3.97 6.48
CA CYS A 88 10.29 4.46 7.75
C CYS A 88 11.15 4.03 8.94
N CYS A 89 11.59 2.76 8.99
CA CYS A 89 12.54 2.27 9.99
C CYS A 89 13.84 3.09 9.96
N THR A 90 14.43 3.27 8.77
CA THR A 90 15.66 4.05 8.58
C THR A 90 15.52 5.49 9.06
N VAL A 91 14.41 6.17 8.77
CA VAL A 91 14.19 7.55 9.22
C VAL A 91 14.01 7.61 10.74
N ASN A 92 13.21 6.69 11.31
CA ASN A 92 13.01 6.60 12.76
C ASN A 92 14.34 6.40 13.48
N GLU A 93 15.14 5.41 13.07
CA GLU A 93 16.47 5.15 13.63
C GLU A 93 17.39 6.36 13.55
N LYS A 94 17.38 7.09 12.41
CA LYS A 94 18.21 8.29 12.25
C LYS A 94 17.77 9.44 13.13
N LEU A 95 16.45 9.61 13.34
CA LEU A 95 15.90 10.66 14.18
C LEU A 95 16.11 10.39 15.67
N THR A 96 16.05 9.13 16.10
CA THR A 96 16.21 8.73 17.51
C THR A 96 17.66 8.41 17.90
N SER A 97 18.57 8.22 16.94
CA SER A 97 19.97 7.92 17.23
C SER A 97 20.65 9.03 18.04
N PRO A 98 21.28 8.70 19.19
CA PRO A 98 22.04 9.68 19.98
C PRO A 98 23.15 10.39 19.19
N ALA A 99 23.75 9.70 18.21
CA ALA A 99 24.80 10.28 17.35
C ALA A 99 24.29 11.43 16.48
N ASN A 100 22.97 11.53 16.28
CA ASN A 100 22.33 12.50 15.42
C ASN A 100 21.48 13.53 16.18
N TRP A 101 21.50 13.54 17.51
CA TRP A 101 20.53 14.34 18.28
C TRP A 101 20.58 15.84 17.95
N LYS A 102 21.79 16.41 17.81
CA LYS A 102 22.01 17.81 17.38
C LYS A 102 22.04 18.00 15.86
N LYS A 103 22.06 16.91 15.08
CA LYS A 103 22.22 16.98 13.63
C LYS A 103 20.88 17.19 12.92
N GLN A 104 20.94 17.91 11.81
CA GLN A 104 19.89 17.95 10.81
C GLN A 104 20.00 16.71 9.93
N ILE A 105 18.90 15.97 9.81
CA ILE A 105 18.81 14.77 8.99
C ILE A 105 18.32 15.17 7.61
N VAL A 106 19.07 14.81 6.57
CA VAL A 106 18.74 15.17 5.18
C VAL A 106 18.68 13.91 4.32
N HIS A 107 17.45 13.55 3.91
CA HIS A 107 17.21 12.55 2.88
C HIS A 107 17.45 13.20 1.51
N TYR A 108 18.57 12.88 0.87
CA TYR A 108 18.89 13.40 -0.44
C TYR A 108 18.62 12.39 -1.56
N THR A 109 18.39 12.92 -2.76
CA THR A 109 18.28 12.16 -4.00
C THR A 109 19.03 12.88 -5.13
N SER A 110 19.41 12.13 -6.16
CA SER A 110 20.04 12.67 -7.36
C SER A 110 19.06 13.47 -8.23
N GLN A 111 19.57 14.13 -9.28
CA GLN A 111 18.74 14.81 -10.30
C GLN A 111 17.96 13.84 -11.20
N ASN A 112 18.17 12.53 -11.07
CA ASN A 112 17.42 11.56 -11.84
C ASN A 112 15.92 11.65 -11.45
N GLN A 113 15.08 12.03 -12.42
CA GLN A 113 13.67 12.31 -12.16
C GLN A 113 12.90 11.10 -11.59
N GLN A 114 13.28 9.88 -11.96
CA GLN A 114 12.64 8.65 -11.46
C GLN A 114 13.01 8.41 -10.00
N LYS A 115 14.31 8.49 -9.68
CA LYS A 115 14.80 8.37 -8.30
C LYS A 115 14.21 9.46 -7.41
N ARG A 116 14.18 10.69 -7.91
CA ARG A 116 13.60 11.83 -7.20
C ARG A 116 12.11 11.68 -6.91
N ALA A 117 11.33 11.16 -7.86
CA ALA A 117 9.91 10.87 -7.65
C ALA A 117 9.68 9.78 -6.58
N ASN A 118 10.48 8.71 -6.58
CA ASN A 118 10.42 7.67 -5.56
C ASN A 118 10.88 8.15 -4.18
N ALA A 119 11.98 8.91 -4.11
CA ALA A 119 12.47 9.46 -2.86
C ALA A 119 11.47 10.45 -2.25
N ALA A 120 10.86 11.30 -3.09
CA ALA A 120 9.76 12.19 -2.70
C ALA A 120 8.53 11.42 -2.21
N PHE A 121 8.18 10.30 -2.87
CA PHE A 121 7.12 9.40 -2.42
C PHE A 121 7.38 8.86 -1.01
N LEU A 122 8.59 8.35 -0.74
CA LEU A 122 8.95 7.79 0.55
C LEU A 122 8.83 8.80 1.69
N ILE A 123 9.44 9.99 1.56
CA ILE A 123 9.39 11.00 2.64
C ILE A 123 8.00 11.58 2.86
N ALA A 124 7.22 11.78 1.79
CA ALA A 124 5.85 12.26 1.94
C ALA A 124 4.95 11.19 2.58
N CYS A 125 5.14 9.90 2.28
CA CYS A 125 4.43 8.82 2.97
C CYS A 125 4.83 8.74 4.45
N TYR A 126 6.12 8.90 4.78
CA TYR A 126 6.57 8.99 6.17
C TYR A 126 5.87 10.14 6.91
N ALA A 127 5.74 11.32 6.28
CA ALA A 127 5.04 12.46 6.86
C ALA A 127 3.56 12.16 7.13
N ILE A 128 2.88 11.41 6.26
CA ILE A 128 1.50 10.97 6.49
C ILE A 128 1.42 10.00 7.67
N LEU A 129 2.29 9.00 7.72
CA LEU A 129 2.19 7.90 8.67
C LEU A 129 2.65 8.30 10.08
N TYR A 130 3.77 9.01 10.17
CA TYR A 130 4.45 9.31 11.45
C TYR A 130 4.28 10.76 11.90
N LEU A 131 4.13 11.72 10.97
CA LEU A 131 3.89 13.14 11.32
C LEU A 131 2.40 13.51 11.28
N LYS A 132 1.53 12.57 10.89
CA LYS A 132 0.07 12.74 10.82
C LYS A 132 -0.38 13.85 9.86
N ASN A 133 0.45 14.18 8.87
CA ASN A 133 0.08 15.12 7.82
C ASN A 133 -1.03 14.53 6.92
N SER A 134 -1.92 15.39 6.43
CA SER A 134 -2.77 15.04 5.29
C SER A 134 -1.93 14.87 4.02
N PRO A 135 -2.43 14.16 2.98
CA PRO A 135 -1.74 14.02 1.70
C PRO A 135 -1.33 15.37 1.08
N LYS A 136 -2.18 16.40 1.20
CA LYS A 136 -1.89 17.74 0.66
C LYS A 136 -0.76 18.42 1.44
N GLU A 137 -0.75 18.31 2.76
CA GLU A 137 0.31 18.87 3.61
C GLU A 137 1.65 18.18 3.37
N ALA A 138 1.66 16.84 3.24
CA ALA A 138 2.87 16.10 2.91
C ALA A 138 3.39 16.42 1.49
N TYR A 139 2.49 16.71 0.55
CA TYR A 139 2.86 17.06 -0.83
C TYR A 139 3.36 18.50 -1.00
N LYS A 140 2.81 19.45 -0.21
CA LYS A 140 3.07 20.88 -0.35
C LYS A 140 4.56 21.27 -0.35
N PRO A 141 5.41 20.78 0.58
CA PRO A 141 6.84 21.10 0.57
C PRO A 141 7.52 20.73 -0.75
N LEU A 142 7.13 19.60 -1.35
CA LEU A 142 7.72 19.01 -2.56
C LEU A 142 7.47 19.83 -3.84
N ILE A 143 6.45 20.69 -3.84
CA ILE A 143 6.06 21.51 -5.00
C ILE A 143 6.26 23.01 -4.78
N ALA A 144 6.66 23.44 -3.58
CA ALA A 144 6.74 24.85 -3.21
C ALA A 144 7.83 25.64 -3.96
N ALA A 145 8.85 24.97 -4.52
CA ALA A 145 9.86 25.62 -5.35
C ALA A 145 9.53 25.40 -6.84
N ASN A 146 8.99 26.43 -7.48
CA ASN A 146 8.84 26.50 -8.93
C ASN A 146 10.19 26.17 -9.58
N GLY A 147 10.29 25.05 -10.32
CA GLY A 147 11.52 24.66 -11.02
C GLY A 147 11.90 23.19 -10.94
N HIS A 148 11.28 22.40 -10.06
CA HIS A 148 11.62 20.98 -9.93
C HIS A 148 10.39 20.05 -9.94
N PRO A 149 9.69 19.91 -11.08
CA PRO A 149 8.53 19.03 -11.20
C PRO A 149 8.92 17.57 -10.90
N LEU A 150 8.00 16.84 -10.27
CA LEU A 150 8.14 15.40 -10.05
C LEU A 150 7.51 14.66 -11.21
N ARG A 151 8.25 13.69 -11.77
CA ARG A 151 7.75 12.86 -12.87
C ARG A 151 6.58 11.99 -12.38
N PRO A 152 5.41 12.01 -13.04
CA PRO A 152 4.32 11.08 -12.75
C PRO A 152 4.74 9.62 -12.97
N PHE A 153 4.14 8.70 -12.21
CA PHE A 153 4.39 7.28 -12.37
C PHE A 153 3.59 6.73 -13.55
N GLN A 154 4.24 5.86 -14.33
CA GLN A 154 3.65 5.19 -15.48
C GLN A 154 3.47 3.70 -15.22
N ASP A 155 2.76 3.01 -16.12
CA ASP A 155 2.48 1.59 -16.00
C ASP A 155 3.58 0.70 -16.60
N ALA A 156 3.40 -0.61 -16.44
CA ALA A 156 4.31 -1.65 -16.93
C ALA A 156 3.98 -2.08 -18.38
N SER A 157 3.49 -1.17 -19.22
CA SER A 157 3.24 -1.45 -20.63
C SER A 157 4.53 -1.35 -21.46
N MET A 158 4.58 -2.07 -22.58
CA MET A 158 5.62 -1.87 -23.59
C MET A 158 5.36 -0.57 -24.35
N GLY A 159 6.36 0.32 -24.39
CA GLY A 159 6.30 1.57 -25.14
C GLY A 159 5.91 2.78 -24.30
N VAL A 160 5.20 3.72 -24.93
CA VAL A 160 4.79 4.98 -24.31
C VAL A 160 3.53 4.75 -23.48
N SER A 161 3.57 5.12 -22.21
CA SER A 161 2.38 5.07 -21.37
C SER A 161 1.34 6.10 -21.80
N ILE A 162 0.12 5.64 -21.98
CA ILE A 162 -1.07 6.46 -22.28
C ILE A 162 -1.76 6.99 -21.03
N TYR A 163 -1.27 6.63 -19.84
CA TYR A 163 -1.91 6.94 -18.56
C TYR A 163 -0.86 7.10 -17.47
N ASN A 164 -1.01 8.10 -16.60
CA ASN A 164 -0.08 8.31 -15.49
C ASN A 164 -0.83 8.63 -14.19
N ILE A 165 -0.27 8.17 -13.08
CA ILE A 165 -0.70 8.56 -11.73
C ILE A 165 0.33 9.51 -11.13
N LYS A 166 -0.15 10.55 -10.44
CA LYS A 166 0.70 11.56 -9.80
C LYS A 166 1.10 11.10 -8.40
N LEU A 167 2.13 11.73 -7.84
CA LEU A 167 2.52 11.49 -6.45
C LEU A 167 1.35 11.66 -5.48
N LEU A 168 0.53 12.71 -5.66
CA LEU A 168 -0.62 12.96 -4.79
C LEU A 168 -1.64 11.81 -4.79
N ASP A 169 -1.82 11.11 -5.92
CA ASP A 169 -2.70 9.93 -6.00
C ASP A 169 -2.17 8.80 -5.12
N CYS A 170 -0.85 8.57 -5.13
CA CYS A 170 -0.18 7.60 -4.27
C CYS A 170 -0.27 7.98 -2.78
N LEU A 171 -0.15 9.26 -2.46
CA LEU A 171 -0.27 9.76 -1.08
C LEU A 171 -1.70 9.61 -0.55
N ASN A 172 -2.71 9.91 -1.35
CA ASN A 172 -4.11 9.67 -1.01
C ASN A 172 -4.38 8.16 -0.81
N ALA A 173 -3.81 7.31 -1.65
CA ALA A 173 -3.93 5.86 -1.53
C ALA A 173 -3.33 5.34 -0.21
N ILE A 174 -2.12 5.76 0.16
CA ILE A 174 -1.48 5.41 1.45
C ILE A 174 -2.31 5.90 2.63
N HIS A 175 -2.78 7.15 2.58
CA HIS A 175 -3.58 7.73 3.66
C HIS A 175 -4.89 6.95 3.88
N LYS A 176 -5.64 6.67 2.81
CA LYS A 176 -6.87 5.88 2.87
C LYS A 176 -6.59 4.43 3.33
N ALA A 177 -5.58 3.78 2.76
CA ALA A 177 -5.22 2.42 3.13
C ALA A 177 -4.82 2.30 4.61
N ALA A 178 -4.05 3.25 5.14
CA ALA A 178 -3.74 3.31 6.57
C ALA A 178 -4.99 3.53 7.41
N ALA A 179 -5.87 4.48 7.02
CA ALA A 179 -7.11 4.76 7.72
C ALA A 179 -8.04 3.53 7.77
N PHE A 180 -8.15 2.77 6.68
CA PHE A 180 -8.96 1.55 6.59
C PHE A 180 -8.31 0.32 7.24
N GLY A 181 -7.09 0.44 7.79
CA GLY A 181 -6.36 -0.67 8.40
C GLY A 181 -5.83 -1.69 7.39
N PHE A 182 -5.59 -1.29 6.14
CA PHE A 182 -5.05 -2.19 5.12
C PHE A 182 -3.66 -2.69 5.46
N PHE A 183 -2.85 -1.89 6.14
CA PHE A 183 -1.54 -2.27 6.63
C PHE A 183 -1.28 -1.54 7.96
N ASN A 184 -0.37 -2.09 8.75
CA ASN A 184 0.15 -1.45 9.94
C ASN A 184 1.62 -1.79 10.07
N PHE A 185 2.50 -0.80 10.16
CA PHE A 185 3.94 -1.02 10.25
C PHE A 185 4.41 -1.45 11.65
N ASP A 186 3.59 -1.30 12.69
CA ASP A 186 3.97 -1.79 14.03
C ASP A 186 4.01 -3.33 14.11
N ASP A 187 3.26 -4.03 13.24
CA ASP A 187 3.21 -5.50 13.20
C ASP A 187 3.36 -6.08 11.79
N PHE A 188 4.01 -5.36 10.87
CA PHE A 188 4.21 -5.78 9.48
C PHE A 188 5.31 -6.84 9.35
N ASP A 189 4.96 -8.01 8.79
CA ASP A 189 5.95 -9.05 8.46
C ASP A 189 6.63 -8.76 7.13
N LEU A 190 7.71 -7.98 7.20
CA LEU A 190 8.59 -7.72 6.05
C LEU A 190 9.13 -9.01 5.43
N ALA A 191 9.52 -10.00 6.25
CA ALA A 191 10.14 -11.22 5.76
C ALA A 191 9.16 -12.09 4.96
N GLU A 192 7.88 -12.14 5.37
CA GLU A 192 6.84 -12.80 4.57
C GLU A 192 6.61 -12.07 3.25
N TYR A 193 6.46 -10.73 3.29
CA TYR A 193 6.25 -9.93 2.09
C TYR A 193 7.37 -10.20 1.06
N GLU A 194 8.63 -10.03 1.46
CA GLU A 194 9.78 -10.14 0.57
C GLU A 194 10.03 -11.58 0.11
N LYS A 195 9.67 -12.58 0.94
CA LYS A 195 9.75 -13.98 0.53
C LYS A 195 8.80 -14.25 -0.61
N TYR A 196 7.53 -13.86 -0.48
CA TYR A 196 6.47 -14.31 -1.38
C TYR A 196 6.30 -13.43 -2.63
N GLU A 197 6.83 -12.21 -2.66
CA GLU A 197 6.93 -11.43 -3.92
C GLU A 197 7.90 -12.05 -4.93
N GLN A 198 8.79 -12.95 -4.49
CA GLN A 198 9.77 -13.57 -5.38
C GLN A 198 9.15 -14.65 -6.26
N MET A 199 9.50 -14.64 -7.55
CA MET A 199 9.07 -15.66 -8.54
C MET A 199 9.31 -17.09 -8.08
N ARG A 200 10.47 -17.39 -7.48
CA ARG A 200 10.79 -18.73 -6.95
C ARG A 200 9.85 -19.19 -5.83
N ASN A 201 9.17 -18.28 -5.15
CA ASN A 201 8.29 -18.54 -4.01
C ASN A 201 6.80 -18.39 -4.32
N GLY A 202 6.45 -18.12 -5.58
CA GLY A 202 5.07 -18.06 -6.04
C GLY A 202 4.63 -16.68 -6.54
N ASP A 203 5.42 -15.61 -6.37
CA ASP A 203 5.09 -14.26 -6.85
C ASP A 203 3.65 -13.85 -6.52
N LEU A 204 3.40 -13.65 -5.23
CA LEU A 204 2.09 -13.33 -4.68
C LEU A 204 2.16 -12.18 -3.68
N ASN A 205 1.11 -11.35 -3.66
CA ASN A 205 0.97 -10.24 -2.71
C ASN A 205 -0.46 -10.12 -2.20
N TRP A 206 -0.60 -9.83 -0.91
CA TRP A 206 -1.89 -9.40 -0.34
C TRP A 206 -2.25 -7.99 -0.79
N MET A 207 -3.49 -7.81 -1.22
CA MET A 207 -3.99 -6.52 -1.72
C MET A 207 -5.02 -5.90 -0.76
N VAL A 208 -5.85 -6.74 -0.13
CA VAL A 208 -6.85 -6.32 0.86
C VAL A 208 -6.81 -7.32 2.01
N PRO A 209 -6.71 -6.88 3.28
CA PRO A 209 -6.57 -7.79 4.41
C PRO A 209 -7.68 -8.83 4.43
N GLN A 210 -7.27 -10.09 4.52
CA GLN A 210 -8.18 -11.23 4.65
C GLN A 210 -9.21 -11.34 3.50
N LYS A 211 -9.01 -10.63 2.39
CA LYS A 211 -9.96 -10.61 1.27
C LYS A 211 -9.35 -10.92 -0.07
N PHE A 212 -8.26 -10.27 -0.46
CA PHE A 212 -7.66 -10.47 -1.77
C PHE A 212 -6.18 -10.73 -1.72
N LEU A 213 -5.80 -11.83 -2.37
CA LEU A 213 -4.42 -12.18 -2.68
C LEU A 213 -4.27 -12.19 -4.20
N ALA A 214 -3.35 -11.41 -4.75
CA ALA A 214 -3.00 -11.45 -6.17
C ALA A 214 -1.76 -12.31 -6.36
N PHE A 215 -1.74 -13.14 -7.39
CA PHE A 215 -0.57 -14.00 -7.67
C PHE A 215 -0.40 -14.29 -9.16
N VAL A 216 0.81 -14.74 -9.52
CA VAL A 216 1.13 -15.23 -10.87
C VAL A 216 0.32 -16.48 -11.22
N GLY A 217 0.01 -16.66 -12.50
CA GLY A 217 -0.77 -17.81 -12.96
C GLY A 217 0.00 -19.12 -12.85
N PRO A 218 -0.54 -20.16 -12.17
CA PRO A 218 0.07 -21.48 -12.17
C PRO A 218 0.10 -22.11 -13.57
N SER A 219 1.00 -23.06 -13.79
CA SER A 219 1.04 -23.86 -15.01
C SER A 219 1.46 -25.30 -14.72
N THR A 220 0.92 -26.24 -15.48
CA THR A 220 1.36 -27.64 -15.53
C THR A 220 1.88 -28.02 -16.92
N GLU A 221 2.06 -27.03 -17.80
CA GLU A 221 2.63 -27.23 -19.13
C GLU A 221 4.12 -27.58 -19.04
N LEU A 222 4.56 -28.54 -19.86
CA LEU A 222 5.96 -28.97 -19.89
C LEU A 222 6.88 -27.80 -20.28
N GLY A 223 7.94 -27.56 -19.50
CA GLY A 223 8.88 -26.47 -19.74
C GLY A 223 8.38 -25.08 -19.31
N SER A 224 7.22 -24.99 -18.64
CA SER A 224 6.76 -23.71 -18.09
C SER A 224 7.68 -23.22 -16.98
N VAL A 225 7.97 -21.91 -16.99
CA VAL A 225 8.69 -21.22 -15.89
C VAL A 225 7.79 -20.94 -14.69
N TYR A 226 6.47 -21.15 -14.81
CA TYR A 226 5.50 -20.93 -13.75
C TYR A 226 5.30 -22.18 -12.91
N HIS A 227 5.05 -21.98 -11.62
CA HIS A 227 4.84 -23.07 -10.68
C HIS A 227 3.50 -23.79 -10.90
N PRO A 228 3.42 -25.09 -10.58
CA PRO A 228 2.14 -25.80 -10.56
C PRO A 228 1.28 -25.35 -9.35
N PRO A 229 -0.05 -25.60 -9.36
CA PRO A 229 -0.94 -25.24 -8.26
C PRO A 229 -0.48 -25.70 -6.87
N GLU A 230 0.19 -26.86 -6.79
CA GLU A 230 0.70 -27.45 -5.55
C GLU A 230 1.66 -26.54 -4.79
N ARG A 231 2.39 -25.65 -5.49
CA ARG A 231 3.30 -24.69 -4.86
C ARG A 231 2.60 -23.71 -3.92
N TYR A 232 1.32 -23.45 -4.16
CA TYR A 232 0.53 -22.44 -3.45
C TYR A 232 -0.30 -23.02 -2.29
N LEU A 233 -0.57 -24.33 -2.31
CA LEU A 233 -1.53 -24.96 -1.42
C LEU A 233 -1.21 -24.74 0.06
N GLU A 234 0.04 -24.96 0.46
CA GLU A 234 0.47 -24.76 1.85
C GLU A 234 0.21 -23.32 2.32
N TYR A 235 0.61 -22.34 1.50
CA TYR A 235 0.41 -20.92 1.82
C TYR A 235 -1.07 -20.56 1.88
N PHE A 236 -1.86 -21.06 0.92
CA PHE A 236 -3.29 -20.79 0.81
C PHE A 236 -4.05 -21.38 2.00
N GLN A 237 -3.79 -22.64 2.36
CA GLN A 237 -4.39 -23.31 3.50
C GLN A 237 -3.96 -22.67 4.82
N LYS A 238 -2.67 -22.34 4.98
CA LYS A 238 -2.16 -21.61 6.17
C LYS A 238 -2.87 -20.27 6.34
N ASN A 239 -3.23 -19.62 5.24
CA ASN A 239 -3.90 -18.32 5.25
C ASN A 239 -5.42 -18.38 5.12
N ASN A 240 -6.02 -19.57 5.12
CA ASN A 240 -7.45 -19.80 4.95
C ASN A 240 -8.00 -19.21 3.65
N VAL A 241 -7.25 -19.23 2.55
CA VAL A 241 -7.77 -18.91 1.22
C VAL A 241 -8.83 -19.95 0.86
N ILE A 242 -10.03 -19.47 0.52
CA ILE A 242 -11.19 -20.36 0.30
C ILE A 242 -11.58 -20.49 -1.18
N ALA A 243 -11.13 -19.54 -2.02
CA ALA A 243 -11.42 -19.55 -3.43
C ALA A 243 -10.22 -19.08 -4.26
N VAL A 244 -10.10 -19.65 -5.47
CA VAL A 244 -9.19 -19.21 -6.53
C VAL A 244 -10.02 -18.75 -7.72
N VAL A 245 -9.69 -17.58 -8.26
CA VAL A 245 -10.27 -17.06 -9.51
C VAL A 245 -9.20 -17.01 -10.58
N ARG A 246 -9.43 -17.72 -11.69
CA ARG A 246 -8.57 -17.74 -12.88
C ARG A 246 -9.15 -16.85 -13.98
N LEU A 247 -8.33 -15.91 -14.45
CA LEU A 247 -8.73 -14.92 -15.46
C LEU A 247 -8.13 -15.17 -16.85
N ASN A 248 -7.21 -16.13 -16.98
CA ASN A 248 -6.49 -16.44 -18.22
C ASN A 248 -6.87 -17.80 -18.79
N LYS A 249 -6.35 -18.10 -19.99
CA LYS A 249 -6.48 -19.41 -20.63
C LYS A 249 -6.01 -20.49 -19.65
N LYS A 250 -6.74 -21.59 -19.60
CA LYS A 250 -6.43 -22.76 -18.78
C LYS A 250 -5.03 -23.30 -19.11
N SER A 251 -4.14 -23.25 -18.12
CA SER A 251 -2.77 -23.80 -18.11
C SER A 251 -2.58 -24.90 -17.07
N TYR A 252 -3.63 -25.22 -16.31
CA TYR A 252 -3.67 -26.27 -15.29
C TYR A 252 -5.12 -26.73 -15.04
N GLU A 253 -5.30 -27.90 -14.43
CA GLU A 253 -6.62 -28.42 -14.05
C GLU A 253 -7.13 -27.80 -12.74
N ALA A 254 -8.34 -27.26 -12.73
CA ALA A 254 -8.98 -26.66 -11.55
C ALA A 254 -9.09 -27.66 -10.36
N SER A 255 -9.18 -28.95 -10.68
CA SER A 255 -9.21 -30.05 -9.69
C SER A 255 -8.01 -30.09 -8.76
N ARG A 256 -6.88 -29.48 -9.14
CA ARG A 256 -5.69 -29.38 -8.27
C ARG A 256 -5.92 -28.49 -7.06
N PHE A 257 -6.77 -27.45 -7.17
CA PHE A 257 -7.20 -26.64 -6.03
C PHE A 257 -8.41 -27.26 -5.32
N THR A 258 -9.42 -27.74 -6.05
CA THR A 258 -10.66 -28.22 -5.42
C THR A 258 -10.46 -29.50 -4.61
N ARG A 259 -9.53 -30.38 -5.00
CA ARG A 259 -9.13 -31.54 -4.15
C ARG A 259 -8.46 -31.13 -2.83
N ALA A 260 -7.92 -29.91 -2.75
CA ALA A 260 -7.35 -29.35 -1.54
C ALA A 260 -8.35 -28.51 -0.72
N GLY A 261 -9.65 -28.58 -1.06
CA GLY A 261 -10.72 -27.84 -0.39
C GLY A 261 -10.84 -26.37 -0.80
N ILE A 262 -10.18 -25.94 -1.89
CA ILE A 262 -10.19 -24.56 -2.35
C ILE A 262 -11.10 -24.46 -3.58
N THR A 263 -12.18 -23.68 -3.48
CA THR A 263 -13.14 -23.51 -4.58
C THR A 263 -12.46 -22.83 -5.77
N HIS A 264 -12.81 -23.19 -7.00
CA HIS A 264 -12.19 -22.65 -8.20
C HIS A 264 -13.22 -22.05 -9.15
N TYR A 265 -12.94 -20.85 -9.65
CA TYR A 265 -13.79 -20.11 -10.58
C TYR A 265 -13.01 -19.70 -11.83
N ASP A 266 -13.56 -20.03 -13.00
CA ASP A 266 -13.04 -19.58 -14.28
C ASP A 266 -13.81 -18.35 -14.77
N MET A 267 -13.10 -17.22 -14.90
CA MET A 267 -13.61 -15.94 -15.40
C MET A 267 -12.71 -15.42 -16.52
N PHE A 268 -12.61 -16.20 -17.60
CA PHE A 268 -11.69 -15.94 -18.69
C PHE A 268 -11.87 -14.55 -19.32
N MET A 269 -10.74 -13.86 -19.51
CA MET A 269 -10.63 -12.62 -20.28
C MET A 269 -9.41 -12.71 -21.22
N PRO A 270 -9.50 -12.23 -22.47
CA PRO A 270 -8.34 -12.09 -23.36
C PRO A 270 -7.21 -11.29 -22.71
N ASP A 271 -5.95 -11.61 -23.03
CA ASP A 271 -4.81 -10.89 -22.46
C ASP A 271 -4.79 -9.43 -22.94
N GLY A 272 -4.37 -8.51 -22.06
CA GLY A 272 -4.39 -7.07 -22.34
C GLY A 272 -5.77 -6.40 -22.43
N SER A 273 -6.87 -7.17 -22.47
CA SER A 273 -8.23 -6.61 -22.52
C SER A 273 -8.67 -6.00 -21.19
N VAL A 274 -9.71 -5.16 -21.24
CA VAL A 274 -10.40 -4.63 -20.07
C VAL A 274 -11.48 -5.62 -19.60
N PRO A 275 -11.82 -5.67 -18.30
CA PRO A 275 -12.86 -6.58 -17.82
C PRO A 275 -14.22 -6.34 -18.47
N PRO A 276 -14.82 -7.34 -19.15
CA PRO A 276 -16.20 -7.23 -19.63
C PRO A 276 -17.15 -7.03 -18.44
N LYS A 277 -18.22 -6.24 -18.62
CA LYS A 277 -19.19 -5.96 -17.55
C LYS A 277 -19.68 -7.22 -16.84
N ARG A 278 -20.02 -8.28 -17.59
CA ARG A 278 -20.44 -9.58 -17.03
C ARG A 278 -19.41 -10.21 -16.09
N VAL A 279 -18.12 -10.06 -16.38
CA VAL A 279 -17.02 -10.59 -15.56
C VAL A 279 -16.84 -9.74 -14.31
N LEU A 280 -16.91 -8.41 -14.45
CA LEU A 280 -16.87 -7.50 -13.32
C LEU A 280 -18.02 -7.76 -12.35
N ASP A 281 -19.26 -7.81 -12.85
CA ASP A 281 -20.46 -8.04 -12.05
C ASP A 281 -20.37 -9.40 -11.31
N TYR A 282 -19.90 -10.44 -12.00
CA TYR A 282 -19.73 -11.76 -11.40
C TYR A 282 -18.63 -11.79 -10.33
N PHE A 283 -17.48 -11.14 -10.60
CA PHE A 283 -16.39 -11.02 -9.64
C PHE A 283 -16.80 -10.26 -8.38
N LEU A 284 -17.49 -9.13 -8.53
CA LEU A 284 -17.98 -8.32 -7.40
C LEU A 284 -19.00 -9.11 -6.57
N ARG A 285 -19.95 -9.78 -7.22
CA ARG A 285 -20.91 -10.64 -6.50
C ARG A 285 -20.20 -11.75 -5.73
N LEU A 286 -19.25 -12.45 -6.37
CA LEU A 286 -18.45 -13.47 -5.69
C LEU A 286 -17.70 -12.88 -4.50
N ALA A 287 -17.09 -11.72 -4.65
CA ALA A 287 -16.41 -11.03 -3.57
C ALA A 287 -17.37 -10.67 -2.42
N GLU A 288 -18.58 -10.23 -2.71
CA GLU A 288 -19.57 -9.87 -1.69
C GLU A 288 -20.10 -11.09 -0.91
N THR A 289 -20.24 -12.25 -1.56
CA THR A 289 -20.83 -13.45 -0.95
C THR A 289 -19.82 -14.39 -0.29
N THR A 290 -18.53 -14.24 -0.58
CA THR A 290 -17.49 -15.18 -0.12
C THR A 290 -16.94 -14.80 1.26
N VAL A 291 -17.12 -15.67 2.26
CA VAL A 291 -16.66 -15.49 3.67
C VAL A 291 -15.18 -15.87 3.84
N GLY A 292 -14.29 -15.10 3.23
CA GLY A 292 -12.86 -15.30 3.37
C GLY A 292 -12.03 -14.81 2.17
N PRO A 293 -10.71 -15.03 2.23
CA PRO A 293 -9.79 -14.64 1.19
C PRO A 293 -10.02 -15.36 -0.14
N ILE A 294 -9.97 -14.58 -1.22
CA ILE A 294 -9.99 -15.01 -2.61
C ILE A 294 -8.61 -14.75 -3.21
N ALA A 295 -7.98 -15.79 -3.73
CA ALA A 295 -6.75 -15.66 -4.51
C ALA A 295 -7.10 -15.48 -6.00
N VAL A 296 -6.60 -14.41 -6.63
CA VAL A 296 -6.95 -14.04 -8.01
C VAL A 296 -5.70 -14.03 -8.85
N HIS A 297 -5.74 -14.69 -10.01
CA HIS A 297 -4.62 -14.67 -10.94
C HIS A 297 -5.06 -14.54 -12.40
N CYS A 298 -4.14 -14.01 -13.20
CA CYS A 298 -4.19 -14.09 -14.66
C CYS A 298 -2.94 -14.83 -15.14
N LYS A 299 -2.21 -14.32 -16.15
CA LYS A 299 -0.89 -14.85 -16.51
C LYS A 299 0.19 -14.35 -15.53
N ALA A 300 0.41 -13.04 -15.46
CA ALA A 300 1.40 -12.42 -14.55
C ALA A 300 0.81 -11.99 -13.20
N GLY A 301 -0.52 -12.02 -13.04
CA GLY A 301 -1.17 -11.53 -11.82
C GLY A 301 -1.16 -10.00 -11.69
N LEU A 302 -1.03 -9.25 -12.79
CA LEU A 302 -0.85 -7.78 -12.78
C LEU A 302 -2.01 -7.02 -13.43
N GLY A 303 -2.22 -7.15 -14.75
CA GLY A 303 -3.22 -6.38 -15.50
C GLY A 303 -4.66 -6.73 -15.12
N ARG A 304 -5.20 -7.80 -15.73
CA ARG A 304 -6.57 -8.32 -15.47
C ARG A 304 -6.88 -8.54 -13.99
N THR A 305 -5.95 -9.14 -13.24
CA THR A 305 -6.06 -9.34 -11.78
C THR A 305 -6.19 -8.00 -11.07
N GLY A 306 -5.30 -7.05 -11.43
CA GLY A 306 -5.29 -5.71 -10.87
C GLY A 306 -6.59 -4.97 -11.10
N SER A 307 -7.11 -5.02 -12.33
CA SER A 307 -8.35 -4.33 -12.72
C SER A 307 -9.56 -4.74 -11.89
N LEU A 308 -9.77 -6.05 -11.68
CA LEU A 308 -10.92 -6.54 -10.91
C LEU A 308 -10.80 -6.21 -9.42
N ILE A 309 -9.62 -6.38 -8.82
CA ILE A 309 -9.41 -6.03 -7.41
C ILE A 309 -9.49 -4.50 -7.21
N ALA A 310 -8.96 -3.71 -8.15
CA ALA A 310 -9.06 -2.26 -8.11
C ALA A 310 -10.51 -1.78 -8.21
N ALA A 311 -11.34 -2.40 -9.07
CA ALA A 311 -12.77 -2.10 -9.15
C ALA A 311 -13.49 -2.37 -7.82
N TYR A 312 -13.12 -3.44 -7.11
CA TYR A 312 -13.61 -3.70 -5.76
C TYR A 312 -13.21 -2.60 -4.76
N LEU A 313 -11.96 -2.12 -4.82
CA LEU A 313 -11.50 -1.01 -3.97
C LEU A 313 -12.27 0.28 -4.23
N VAL A 314 -12.50 0.61 -5.50
CA VAL A 314 -13.31 1.76 -5.90
C VAL A 314 -14.74 1.63 -5.35
N LYS A 315 -15.39 0.47 -5.55
CA LYS A 315 -16.77 0.22 -5.10
C LYS A 315 -16.90 0.26 -3.57
N HIS A 316 -16.10 -0.52 -2.86
CA HIS A 316 -16.32 -0.77 -1.43
C HIS A 316 -15.58 0.19 -0.50
N TYR A 317 -14.46 0.77 -0.94
CA TYR A 317 -13.63 1.68 -0.13
C TYR A 317 -13.64 3.13 -0.63
N ARG A 318 -14.43 3.43 -1.68
CA ARG A 318 -14.59 4.79 -2.23
C ARG A 318 -13.22 5.43 -2.54
N MET A 319 -12.31 4.61 -3.05
CA MET A 319 -11.07 5.09 -3.65
C MET A 319 -11.40 5.61 -5.05
N SER A 320 -10.70 6.63 -5.52
CA SER A 320 -10.70 6.94 -6.95
C SER A 320 -9.96 5.84 -7.72
N ALA A 321 -10.16 5.76 -9.03
CA ALA A 321 -9.45 4.85 -9.91
C ALA A 321 -7.93 5.02 -9.78
N LYS A 322 -7.44 6.27 -9.72
CA LYS A 322 -6.01 6.57 -9.58
C LYS A 322 -5.46 6.15 -8.21
N GLU A 323 -6.22 6.38 -7.14
CA GLU A 323 -5.86 5.90 -5.80
C GLU A 323 -5.83 4.38 -5.73
N ALA A 324 -6.82 3.70 -6.32
CA ALA A 324 -6.89 2.25 -6.37
C ALA A 324 -5.71 1.67 -7.18
N ILE A 325 -5.40 2.24 -8.35
CA ILE A 325 -4.22 1.85 -9.15
C ILE A 325 -2.94 2.05 -8.34
N ALA A 326 -2.80 3.19 -7.65
CA ALA A 326 -1.64 3.47 -6.83
C ALA A 326 -1.48 2.45 -5.70
N TRP A 327 -2.55 2.15 -4.95
CA TRP A 327 -2.51 1.12 -3.91
C TRP A 327 -2.15 -0.25 -4.45
N MET A 328 -2.73 -0.64 -5.60
CA MET A 328 -2.39 -1.90 -6.25
C MET A 328 -0.91 -1.97 -6.61
N ARG A 329 -0.30 -0.89 -7.14
CA ARG A 329 1.13 -0.84 -7.46
C ARG A 329 2.04 -0.80 -6.24
N ILE A 330 1.61 -0.17 -5.16
CA ILE A 330 2.32 -0.12 -3.88
C ILE A 330 2.38 -1.52 -3.24
N CYS A 331 1.30 -2.31 -3.34
CA CYS A 331 1.29 -3.69 -2.85
C CYS A 331 1.93 -4.69 -3.82
N ARG A 332 1.75 -4.49 -5.12
CA ARG A 332 2.23 -5.36 -6.20
C ARG A 332 2.58 -4.52 -7.44
N PRO A 333 3.87 -4.13 -7.60
CA PRO A 333 4.34 -3.31 -8.70
C PRO A 333 3.88 -3.81 -10.08
N GLY A 334 3.61 -2.89 -11.00
CA GLY A 334 3.14 -3.19 -12.37
C GLY A 334 1.64 -3.51 -12.52
N SER A 335 0.86 -3.51 -11.44
CA SER A 335 -0.59 -3.77 -11.49
C SER A 335 -1.38 -2.71 -12.29
N VAL A 336 -2.41 -3.18 -13.00
CA VAL A 336 -3.29 -2.41 -13.92
C VAL A 336 -2.52 -1.78 -15.09
N ILE A 337 -2.69 -2.34 -16.29
CA ILE A 337 -1.79 -2.10 -17.45
C ILE A 337 -2.57 -1.57 -18.66
N GLY A 338 -2.00 -0.58 -19.35
CA GLY A 338 -2.48 -0.03 -20.60
C GLY A 338 -3.88 0.57 -20.46
N HIS A 339 -4.76 0.21 -21.39
CA HIS A 339 -6.15 0.70 -21.45
C HIS A 339 -7.02 0.30 -20.24
N GLN A 340 -6.58 -0.67 -19.42
CA GLN A 340 -7.27 -1.03 -18.18
C GLN A 340 -7.30 0.12 -17.16
N GLN A 341 -6.36 1.05 -17.24
CA GLN A 341 -6.31 2.21 -16.35
C GLN A 341 -7.43 3.20 -16.66
N ALA A 342 -7.58 3.58 -17.93
CA ALA A 342 -8.67 4.43 -18.40
C ALA A 342 -10.03 3.78 -18.16
N TRP A 343 -10.15 2.48 -18.43
CA TRP A 343 -11.37 1.73 -18.12
C TRP A 343 -11.78 1.84 -16.65
N LEU A 344 -10.85 1.76 -15.70
CA LEU A 344 -11.20 1.87 -14.29
C LEU A 344 -11.71 3.28 -13.94
N GLU A 345 -11.14 4.32 -14.55
CA GLU A 345 -11.59 5.71 -14.40
C GLU A 345 -13.01 5.90 -14.98
N ASP A 346 -13.29 5.31 -16.16
CA ASP A 346 -14.63 5.32 -16.75
C ASP A 346 -15.68 4.61 -15.88
N MET A 347 -15.27 3.57 -15.16
CA MET A 347 -16.15 2.79 -14.26
C MET A 347 -16.36 3.44 -12.89
N GLU A 348 -15.55 4.44 -12.51
CA GLU A 348 -15.49 4.99 -11.15
C GLU A 348 -16.86 5.45 -10.63
N SER A 349 -17.55 6.29 -11.42
CA SER A 349 -18.84 6.85 -11.02
C SER A 349 -19.91 5.78 -10.81
N MET A 350 -19.92 4.74 -11.66
CA MET A 350 -20.84 3.61 -11.52
C MET A 350 -20.53 2.83 -10.23
N LEU A 351 -19.26 2.48 -10.03
CA LEU A 351 -18.81 1.69 -8.88
C LEU A 351 -19.04 2.41 -7.56
N TRP A 352 -18.83 3.72 -7.48
CA TRP A 352 -19.14 4.50 -6.28
C TRP A 352 -20.62 4.47 -5.93
N ARG A 353 -21.50 4.66 -6.93
CA ARG A 353 -22.96 4.61 -6.74
C ARG A 353 -23.42 3.23 -6.28
N GLU A 354 -22.98 2.17 -6.96
CA GLU A 354 -23.31 0.79 -6.57
C GLU A 354 -22.73 0.42 -5.20
N GLY A 355 -21.55 0.97 -4.87
CA GLY A 355 -20.95 0.85 -3.55
C GLY A 355 -21.80 1.50 -2.47
N GLN A 356 -22.27 2.73 -2.68
CA GLN A 356 -23.15 3.43 -1.75
C GLN A 356 -24.45 2.66 -1.53
N GLN A 357 -25.08 2.17 -2.60
CA GLN A 357 -26.29 1.35 -2.52
C GLN A 357 -26.07 0.04 -1.75
N TYR A 358 -24.96 -0.65 -2.02
CA TYR A 358 -24.56 -1.85 -1.29
C TYR A 358 -24.47 -1.56 0.22
N ARG A 359 -23.82 -0.46 0.58
CA ARG A 359 -23.59 -0.12 1.98
C ARG A 359 -24.86 0.34 2.71
N LEU A 360 -25.72 1.12 2.04
CA LEU A 360 -27.06 1.43 2.55
C LEU A 360 -27.86 0.16 2.82
N LYS A 361 -27.90 -0.76 1.85
CA LYS A 361 -28.68 -1.99 1.94
C LYS A 361 -28.22 -2.88 3.10
N TYR A 362 -26.90 -3.06 3.26
CA TYR A 362 -26.38 -4.08 4.18
C TYR A 362 -25.90 -3.53 5.53
N HIS A 363 -25.61 -2.23 5.60
CA HIS A 363 -25.08 -1.59 6.80
C HIS A 363 -25.90 -0.40 7.29
N GLY A 364 -26.94 0.02 6.56
CA GLY A 364 -27.81 1.13 6.94
C GLY A 364 -27.20 2.52 6.73
N ASP A 365 -25.97 2.59 6.22
CA ASP A 365 -25.22 3.83 5.99
C ASP A 365 -24.43 3.73 4.67
N GLY A 366 -24.70 4.64 3.75
CA GLY A 366 -24.07 4.69 2.44
C GLY A 366 -22.62 5.19 2.46
N ASP A 367 -22.21 5.86 3.53
CA ASP A 367 -20.88 6.44 3.70
C ASP A 367 -19.97 5.62 4.60
N MET A 368 -20.50 4.60 5.30
CA MET A 368 -19.70 3.66 6.09
C MET A 368 -18.58 3.04 5.25
N ILE A 369 -17.36 2.92 5.75
CA ILE A 369 -16.30 2.15 5.07
C ILE A 369 -15.84 1.06 6.03
N LEU A 370 -15.58 -0.14 5.51
CA LEU A 370 -15.09 -1.24 6.34
C LEU A 370 -13.67 -0.94 6.83
N HIS A 371 -13.42 -1.10 8.12
CA HIS A 371 -12.09 -1.02 8.70
C HIS A 371 -11.59 -2.41 9.10
N HIS A 372 -10.30 -2.66 8.89
CA HIS A 372 -9.66 -3.93 9.21
C HIS A 372 -8.91 -3.84 10.52
N LYS A 373 -9.21 -4.76 11.45
CA LYS A 373 -8.48 -4.88 12.72
C LYS A 373 -6.99 -5.20 12.51
N ARG A 374 -6.71 -6.04 11.52
CA ARG A 374 -5.37 -6.53 11.20
C ARG A 374 -5.11 -6.30 9.72
N GLY A 375 -4.02 -5.62 9.41
CA GLY A 375 -3.59 -5.36 8.05
C GLY A 375 -3.04 -6.59 7.34
N ILE A 376 -2.70 -6.42 6.06
CA ILE A 376 -1.93 -7.40 5.30
C ILE A 376 -0.57 -7.62 5.98
N TYR A 377 -0.10 -8.87 5.96
CA TYR A 377 1.15 -9.30 6.59
C TYR A 377 1.24 -9.01 8.10
N SER A 378 0.12 -8.88 8.81
CA SER A 378 0.12 -8.71 10.27
C SER A 378 0.68 -9.94 11.01
N MET A 379 1.75 -9.73 11.76
CA MET A 379 2.35 -10.73 12.66
C MET A 379 1.39 -11.12 13.77
N ALA A 380 0.69 -10.14 14.35
CA ALA A 380 -0.29 -10.39 15.40
C ALA A 380 -1.42 -11.29 14.90
N LYS A 381 -1.88 -11.13 13.64
CA LYS A 381 -2.89 -12.02 13.07
C LYS A 381 -2.42 -13.48 12.96
N LYS A 382 -1.13 -13.71 12.71
CA LYS A 382 -0.58 -15.07 12.67
C LYS A 382 -0.61 -15.71 14.05
N VAL A 383 -0.25 -14.96 15.09
CA VAL A 383 -0.30 -15.41 16.48
C VAL A 383 -1.75 -15.73 16.87
N GLU A 384 -2.71 -14.85 16.56
CA GLU A 384 -4.14 -15.09 16.77
C GLU A 384 -4.59 -16.42 16.12
N LYS A 385 -4.25 -16.64 14.85
CA LYS A 385 -4.58 -17.89 14.14
C LYS A 385 -3.94 -19.13 14.77
N GLN A 386 -2.72 -19.03 15.28
CA GLN A 386 -2.04 -20.14 15.95
C GLN A 386 -2.74 -20.50 17.27
N LEU A 387 -3.16 -19.49 18.03
CA LEU A 387 -3.92 -19.67 19.26
C LEU A 387 -5.30 -20.28 18.97
N ASP A 388 -6.03 -19.81 17.95
CA ASP A 388 -7.34 -20.38 17.58
C ASP A 388 -7.24 -21.86 17.20
N ARG A 389 -6.17 -22.24 16.49
CA ARG A 389 -5.90 -23.65 16.15
C ARG A 389 -5.57 -24.49 17.38
N ALA A 390 -4.78 -23.96 18.32
CA ALA A 390 -4.43 -24.65 19.56
C ALA A 390 -5.65 -24.89 20.49
N HIS A 391 -6.61 -23.96 20.50
CA HIS A 391 -7.81 -24.04 21.34
C HIS A 391 -8.98 -24.79 20.70
N GLY A 392 -8.82 -25.34 19.49
CA GLY A 392 -9.87 -26.12 18.80
C GLY A 392 -11.12 -25.31 18.41
N THR A 393 -11.03 -23.97 18.39
CA THR A 393 -12.16 -23.06 18.12
C THR A 393 -12.46 -22.87 16.63
N ASN A 394 -11.70 -23.52 15.75
CA ASN A 394 -11.83 -23.39 14.30
C ASN A 394 -13.04 -24.20 13.76
N ARG A 395 -14.25 -23.90 14.23
CA ARG A 395 -15.53 -24.41 13.68
C ARG A 395 -16.08 -23.49 12.59
N PHE A 396 -15.27 -23.15 11.60
CA PHE A 396 -15.78 -22.50 10.38
C PHE A 396 -15.51 -23.40 9.18
N ASP A 397 -16.46 -24.29 8.89
CA ASP A 397 -16.48 -25.06 7.65
C ASP A 397 -17.03 -24.17 6.52
N ALA A 398 -16.22 -23.19 6.10
CA ALA A 398 -16.54 -22.28 5.00
C ALA A 398 -16.73 -23.03 3.66
N THR A 399 -16.19 -24.26 3.55
CA THR A 399 -16.34 -25.14 2.40
C THR A 399 -17.76 -25.68 2.25
N HIS A 400 -18.46 -26.00 3.35
CA HIS A 400 -19.86 -26.43 3.30
C HIS A 400 -20.82 -25.29 2.92
N PHE A 401 -20.59 -24.08 3.45
CA PHE A 401 -21.46 -22.92 3.20
C PHE A 401 -21.40 -22.39 1.76
N ASN A 402 -20.22 -22.39 1.12
CA ASN A 402 -20.12 -21.96 -0.28
C ASN A 402 -20.70 -22.97 -1.27
N LYS A 403 -20.71 -24.27 -0.92
CA LYS A 403 -21.31 -25.31 -1.77
C LYS A 403 -22.83 -25.13 -1.88
N LEU A 404 -23.50 -24.76 -0.78
CA LEU A 404 -24.93 -24.43 -0.75
C LEU A 404 -25.30 -23.20 -1.61
N LEU A 405 -24.40 -22.23 -1.76
CA LEU A 405 -24.62 -21.04 -2.61
C LEU A 405 -24.47 -21.34 -4.11
N VAL A 406 -23.63 -22.31 -4.49
CA VAL A 406 -23.50 -22.76 -5.88
C VAL A 406 -24.74 -23.55 -6.32
N GLU A 407 -25.31 -24.38 -5.44
CA GLU A 407 -26.51 -25.17 -5.73
C GLU A 407 -27.79 -24.30 -5.83
N ASN A 408 -27.88 -23.22 -5.03
CA ASN A 408 -29.02 -22.30 -5.05
C ASN A 408 -29.03 -21.25 -6.18
N ASN A 409 -27.95 -21.12 -6.97
CA ASN A 409 -27.94 -20.24 -8.17
C ASN A 409 -28.75 -20.81 -9.35
N SER A 410 -29.47 -21.91 -9.15
CA SER A 410 -30.44 -22.48 -10.10
C SER A 410 -31.89 -22.05 -9.82
N GLY A 411 -32.16 -21.25 -8.78
CA GLY A 411 -33.52 -20.80 -8.43
C GLY A 411 -33.57 -19.38 -7.82
N ASN A 412 -34.58 -18.61 -8.23
CA ASN A 412 -34.93 -17.30 -7.69
C ASN A 412 -34.91 -17.28 -6.15
N THR A 413 -34.11 -16.42 -5.53
CA THR A 413 -34.22 -16.12 -4.09
C THR A 413 -34.05 -14.62 -3.84
N THR A 414 -35.19 -13.98 -3.58
CA THR A 414 -35.30 -12.70 -2.87
C THR A 414 -35.25 -12.97 -1.36
N ASP A 415 -34.58 -12.08 -0.62
CA ASP A 415 -34.68 -11.89 0.84
C ASP A 415 -34.17 -13.00 1.79
N LEU A 416 -32.89 -13.35 1.66
CA LEU A 416 -32.13 -13.92 2.78
C LEU A 416 -31.05 -12.93 3.22
N GLU A 417 -31.09 -12.51 4.49
CA GLU A 417 -29.99 -11.78 5.13
C GLU A 417 -28.75 -12.67 5.06
N LEU A 418 -27.78 -12.35 4.18
CA LEU A 418 -26.62 -13.21 3.97
C LEU A 418 -25.86 -13.33 5.31
N PRO A 419 -25.56 -14.55 5.80
CA PRO A 419 -24.85 -14.77 7.07
C PRO A 419 -23.53 -13.98 7.20
N VAL A 420 -22.90 -13.69 6.07
CA VAL A 420 -21.70 -12.83 5.93
C VAL A 420 -21.91 -11.43 6.52
N ILE A 421 -23.10 -10.86 6.31
CA ILE A 421 -23.46 -9.51 6.76
C ILE A 421 -23.69 -9.51 8.28
N ALA A 422 -24.30 -10.57 8.81
CA ALA A 422 -24.47 -10.71 10.25
C ALA A 422 -23.12 -10.81 10.99
N GLU A 423 -22.14 -11.50 10.40
CA GLU A 423 -20.79 -11.60 10.95
C GLU A 423 -19.99 -10.29 10.80
N GLN A 424 -20.08 -9.62 9.65
CA GLN A 424 -19.50 -8.28 9.44
C GLN A 424 -20.09 -7.23 10.40
N ARG A 425 -21.41 -7.25 10.64
CA ARG A 425 -22.07 -6.38 11.63
C ARG A 425 -21.54 -6.63 13.05
N ARG A 426 -21.39 -7.90 13.46
CA ARG A 426 -20.83 -8.25 14.78
C ARG A 426 -19.37 -7.78 14.94
N HIS A 427 -18.56 -7.89 13.89
CA HIS A 427 -17.17 -7.41 13.91
C HIS A 427 -17.08 -5.87 13.99
N ASN A 428 -17.95 -5.14 13.28
CA ASN A 428 -17.96 -3.67 13.27
C ASN A 428 -18.45 -3.05 14.60
N VAL A 429 -19.43 -3.69 15.27
CA VAL A 429 -19.87 -3.27 16.62
C VAL A 429 -18.78 -3.49 17.67
N ALA A 430 -17.91 -4.49 17.50
CA ALA A 430 -16.78 -4.72 18.39
C ALA A 430 -15.66 -3.68 18.21
N LEU A 431 -15.39 -3.25 16.98
CA LEU A 431 -14.34 -2.27 16.66
C LEU A 431 -14.63 -0.85 17.19
N THR A 432 -15.89 -0.45 17.20
CA THR A 432 -16.33 0.87 17.75
C THR A 432 -16.21 0.97 19.27
N ARG A 433 -16.05 -0.16 19.98
CA ARG A 433 -15.91 -0.19 21.45
C ARG A 433 -14.46 -0.19 21.96
N THR A 434 -13.44 -0.33 21.11
CA THR A 434 -12.05 -0.59 21.55
C THR A 434 -11.00 0.46 21.18
N SER A 435 -11.37 1.65 20.68
CA SER A 435 -10.39 2.71 20.43
C SER A 435 -9.99 3.42 21.74
N LYS A 436 -9.02 2.86 22.49
CA LYS A 436 -8.21 3.63 23.45
C LYS A 436 -7.04 4.29 22.71
N PRO A 437 -6.62 5.52 23.07
CA PRO A 437 -5.55 6.22 22.38
C PRO A 437 -4.18 5.61 22.72
N GLY A 438 -3.40 5.26 21.71
CA GLY A 438 -1.99 4.88 21.82
C GLY A 438 -1.08 5.98 21.23
N LEU A 439 -0.03 6.32 21.97
CA LEU A 439 1.09 7.22 21.61
C LEU A 439 0.73 8.70 21.33
N ALA A 440 0.11 9.37 22.30
CA ALA A 440 0.11 10.83 22.41
C ALA A 440 1.11 11.39 23.45
N SER A 441 1.94 10.54 24.09
CA SER A 441 2.72 10.96 25.28
C SER A 441 4.24 11.15 25.05
N ILE A 442 4.70 11.38 23.81
CA ILE A 442 6.14 11.59 23.51
C ILE A 442 6.38 12.88 22.69
N LEU A 443 5.37 13.74 22.48
CA LEU A 443 5.54 15.02 21.76
C LEU A 443 5.22 16.28 22.59
N ASP A 444 5.01 16.15 23.90
CA ASP A 444 4.72 17.30 24.78
C ASP A 444 5.94 17.84 25.57
N GLU A 445 7.17 17.37 25.30
CA GLU A 445 8.39 17.88 25.97
C GLU A 445 9.30 18.75 25.07
N VAL A 446 8.78 19.27 23.96
CA VAL A 446 9.48 20.32 23.18
C VAL A 446 8.50 21.42 22.81
N ASN A 447 8.07 22.19 23.81
CA ASN A 447 7.62 23.57 23.64
C ASN A 447 8.37 24.47 24.62
#